data_AF-A3MUM4-F1
#
_entry.id   AF-A3MUM4-F1
#
_cell.length_a   1.000
_cell.length_b   1.000
_cell.length_c   1.000
_cell.angle_alpha   90.00
_cell.angle_beta   90.00
_cell.angle_gamma   90.00
#
_symmetry.space_group_name_H-M   'P 1'
#
loop_
_entity.id
_entity.type
_entity.pdbx_description
1 polymer ?
#
loop_
_entity_poly.entity_id
_entity_poly.type
_entity_poly.pdbx_seq_one_letter_code
_entity_poly.pdbx_strand_id
1 'polypeptide(L)'
;MVSATNVLILHMLDVVPASHWERRKLLDKLEERPEVERLGLRDRYGARERYLHQMTFYDGIIDLEMLKIEVEKVGRYISDVERLIGQ
;
A
#
# COMPACT_ATOMS: atom_id res chain seq x y z
N MET A 1 -3.40 5.61 0.47
CA MET A 1 -2.83 4.25 0.33
C MET A 1 -3.81 3.17 0.78
N VAL A 2 -4.30 3.17 2.03
CA VAL A 2 -5.26 2.15 2.54
C VAL A 2 -6.45 1.93 1.60
N SER A 3 -7.15 3.00 1.20
CA SER A 3 -8.30 2.88 0.30
C SER A 3 -7.91 2.32 -1.08
N ALA A 4 -6.79 2.77 -1.66
CA ALA A 4 -6.31 2.24 -2.94
C ALA A 4 -6.00 0.72 -2.83
N THR A 5 -5.32 0.30 -1.77
CA THR A 5 -5.08 -1.12 -1.48
C THR A 5 -6.39 -1.91 -1.34
N ASN A 6 -7.39 -1.36 -0.64
CA ASN A 6 -8.70 -2.01 -0.52
C ASN A 6 -9.37 -2.18 -1.89
N VAL A 7 -9.36 -1.14 -2.73
CA VAL A 7 -9.98 -1.18 -4.06
C VAL A 7 -9.27 -2.20 -4.93
N LEU A 8 -7.93 -2.27 -4.92
CA LEU A 8 -7.19 -3.29 -5.66
C LEU A 8 -7.58 -4.70 -5.24
N ILE A 9 -7.57 -4.95 -3.93
CA ILE A 9 -7.90 -6.27 -3.35
C ILE A 9 -9.35 -6.65 -3.68
N LEU A 10 -10.29 -5.71 -3.54
CA LEU A 10 -11.68 -5.94 -3.91
C LEU A 10 -11.81 -6.26 -5.39
N HIS A 11 -11.16 -5.49 -6.26
CA HIS A 11 -11.22 -5.68 -7.70
C HIS A 11 -10.64 -7.03 -8.14
N MET A 12 -9.53 -7.47 -7.54
CA MET A 12 -8.81 -8.67 -7.98
C MET A 12 -9.18 -9.96 -7.23
N LEU A 13 -9.70 -9.86 -6.00
CA LEU A 13 -10.00 -11.02 -5.14
C LEU A 13 -11.44 -11.05 -4.62
N ASP A 14 -12.26 -10.02 -4.86
CA ASP A 14 -13.64 -9.88 -4.36
C ASP A 14 -13.75 -9.98 -2.83
N VAL A 15 -12.77 -9.39 -2.12
CA VAL A 15 -12.70 -9.36 -0.65
C VAL A 15 -12.41 -7.95 -0.15
N VAL A 16 -12.99 -7.57 0.99
CA VAL A 16 -12.68 -6.31 1.69
C VAL A 16 -11.82 -6.60 2.92
N PRO A 17 -10.55 -6.13 2.96
CA PRO A 17 -9.69 -6.38 4.11
C PRO A 17 -10.01 -5.49 5.31
N ALA A 18 -10.01 -6.09 6.50
CA ALA A 18 -10.33 -5.47 7.77
C ALA A 18 -9.11 -4.86 8.50
N SER A 19 -7.88 -5.33 8.23
CA SER A 19 -6.70 -4.90 9.00
C SER A 19 -5.44 -4.65 8.16
N HIS A 20 -4.41 -4.00 8.73
CA HIS A 20 -3.11 -3.84 8.07
C HIS A 20 -2.44 -5.19 7.80
N TRP A 21 -2.58 -6.14 8.73
CA TRP A 21 -2.08 -7.50 8.56
C TRP A 21 -2.76 -8.22 7.39
N GLU A 22 -4.09 -8.13 7.32
CA GLU A 22 -4.86 -8.78 6.25
C GLU A 22 -4.56 -8.18 4.88
N ARG A 23 -4.39 -6.85 4.79
CA ARG A 23 -3.93 -6.20 3.55
C ARG A 23 -2.59 -6.74 3.08
N ARG A 24 -1.61 -6.92 3.99
CA ARG A 24 -0.31 -7.49 3.61
C ARG A 24 -0.45 -8.92 3.10
N LYS A 25 -1.21 -9.77 3.80
CA LYS A 25 -1.45 -11.15 3.39
C LYS A 25 -2.14 -11.26 2.03
N LEU A 26 -3.11 -10.38 1.74
CA LEU A 26 -3.79 -10.37 0.45
C LEU A 26 -2.91 -9.76 -0.65
N LEU A 27 -2.05 -8.79 -0.33
CA LEU A 27 -1.03 -8.32 -1.27
C LEU A 27 0.00 -9.41 -1.58
N ASP A 28 0.45 -10.19 -0.60
CA ASP A 28 1.32 -11.37 -0.84
C ASP A 28 0.67 -12.32 -1.86
N LYS A 29 -0.65 -12.59 -1.71
CA LYS A 29 -1.42 -13.41 -2.66
C LYS A 29 -1.53 -12.76 -4.05
N LEU A 30 -1.71 -11.44 -4.12
CA LEU A 30 -1.78 -10.74 -5.40
C LEU A 30 -0.44 -10.74 -6.14
N GLU A 31 0.67 -10.71 -5.41
CA GLU A 31 2.02 -10.81 -5.95
C GLU A 31 2.38 -12.22 -6.46
N GLU A 32 1.48 -13.22 -6.35
CA GLU A 32 1.59 -14.45 -7.15
C GLU A 32 1.43 -14.17 -8.65
N ARG A 33 0.85 -13.02 -9.02
CA ARG A 33 0.73 -12.54 -10.40
C ARG A 33 1.96 -11.73 -10.80
N PRO A 34 2.69 -12.09 -11.88
CA PRO A 34 3.94 -11.41 -12.27
C PRO A 34 3.80 -9.90 -12.50
N GLU A 35 2.66 -9.44 -13.00
CA GLU A 35 2.41 -8.02 -13.23
C GLU A 35 2.27 -7.21 -11.93
N VAL A 36 1.81 -7.84 -10.85
CA VAL A 36 1.67 -7.21 -9.53
C VAL A 36 2.99 -7.33 -8.75
N GLU A 37 3.65 -8.48 -8.82
CA GLU A 37 4.94 -8.77 -8.18
C GLU A 37 5.99 -7.71 -8.51
N ARG A 38 6.11 -7.33 -9.79
CA ARG A 38 7.03 -6.29 -10.27
C ARG A 38 6.85 -4.92 -9.60
N LEU A 39 5.67 -4.65 -9.04
CA LEU A 39 5.37 -3.38 -8.39
C LEU A 39 5.73 -3.38 -6.90
N GLY A 40 5.97 -4.55 -6.30
CA GLY A 40 6.34 -4.73 -4.88
C GLY A 40 5.37 -4.06 -3.92
N LEU A 41 4.06 -4.14 -4.20
CA LEU A 41 3.03 -3.43 -3.46
C LEU A 41 2.97 -3.83 -1.98
N ARG A 42 3.23 -5.10 -1.65
CA ARG A 42 3.22 -5.58 -0.28
C ARG A 42 4.27 -4.89 0.58
N ASP A 43 5.51 -4.87 0.13
CA ASP A 43 6.62 -4.25 0.85
C ASP A 43 6.48 -2.73 0.91
N ARG A 44 6.05 -2.14 -0.21
CA ARG A 44 5.72 -0.71 -0.29
C ARG A 44 4.62 -0.32 0.69
N TYR A 45 3.58 -1.13 0.82
CA TYR A 45 2.50 -0.92 1.78
C TYR A 45 3.03 -0.99 3.22
N GLY A 46 3.81 -2.03 3.54
CA GLY A 46 4.42 -2.19 4.87
C GLY A 46 5.32 -1.03 5.28
N ALA A 47 6.17 -0.55 4.36
CA ALA A 47 7.04 0.60 4.63
C ALA A 47 6.24 1.86 4.97
N ARG A 48 5.20 2.19 4.18
CA ARG A 48 4.35 3.36 4.45
C ARG A 48 3.50 3.21 5.69
N GLU A 49 3.04 2.00 6.00
CA GLU A 49 2.36 1.69 7.26
C GLU A 49 3.27 2.00 8.45
N ARG A 50 4.53 1.55 8.42
CA ARG A 50 5.50 1.86 9.46
C ARG A 50 5.76 3.36 9.59
N TYR A 51 6.10 4.05 8.49
CA TYR A 51 6.51 5.45 8.56
C TYR A 51 5.35 6.40 8.86
N LEU A 52 4.24 6.27 8.14
CA LEU A 52 3.15 7.25 8.21
C LEU A 52 2.14 6.91 9.31
N HIS A 53 1.79 5.64 9.48
CA HIS A 53 0.75 5.23 10.43
C HIS A 53 1.31 4.97 11.83
N GLN A 54 2.40 4.21 11.95
CA GLN A 54 3.00 3.94 13.27
C GLN A 54 3.85 5.11 13.75
N MET A 55 4.97 5.40 13.07
CA MET A 55 5.97 6.35 13.57
C MET A 55 5.44 7.78 13.64
N THR A 56 4.84 8.28 12.57
CA THR A 56 4.34 9.66 12.58
C THR A 56 3.02 9.81 13.33
N PHE A 57 2.00 9.03 12.98
CA PHE A 57 0.67 9.25 13.54
C PHE A 57 0.53 8.76 14.99
N TYR A 58 1.03 7.57 15.34
CA TYR A 58 0.92 7.06 16.72
C TYR A 58 2.09 7.48 17.60
N ASP A 59 3.33 7.33 17.14
CA ASP A 59 4.51 7.60 17.98
C ASP A 59 4.85 9.10 18.02
N GLY A 60 4.24 9.93 17.16
CA GLY A 60 4.46 11.39 17.12
C GLY A 60 5.83 11.81 16.57
N ILE A 61 6.53 10.91 15.88
CA ILE A 61 7.86 11.17 15.30
C ILE A 61 7.67 11.91 13.97
N ILE A 62 7.97 13.22 13.97
CA ILE A 62 7.82 14.09 12.81
C ILE A 62 9.20 14.45 12.25
N ASP A 63 9.52 13.88 11.10
CA ASP A 63 10.64 14.27 10.25
C ASP A 63 10.07 14.80 8.92
N LEU A 64 10.27 16.10 8.67
CA LEU A 64 9.68 16.79 7.52
C LEU A 64 10.23 16.32 6.18
N GLU A 65 11.50 15.88 6.11
CA GLU A 65 12.10 15.39 4.87
C GLU A 65 11.57 13.99 4.55
N MET A 66 11.55 13.11 5.56
CA MET A 66 10.96 11.78 5.44
C MET A 66 9.49 11.86 5.01
N LEU A 67 8.70 12.76 5.62
CA LEU A 67 7.29 12.91 5.28
C LEU A 67 7.07 13.32 3.83
N LYS A 68 7.84 14.29 3.31
CA LYS A 68 7.77 14.70 1.90
C LYS A 68 8.03 13.50 0.98
N ILE A 69 9.10 12.76 1.24
CA ILE A 69 9.50 11.59 0.45
C ILE A 69 8.45 10.48 0.51
N GLU A 70 7.92 10.16 1.70
CA GLU A 70 6.94 9.09 1.85
C GLU A 70 5.56 9.46 1.26
N VAL A 71 5.16 10.73 1.31
CA VAL A 71 3.94 11.21 0.62
C VAL A 71 4.06 11.09 -0.90
N GLU A 72 5.22 11.43 -1.49
CA GLU A 72 5.45 11.21 -2.92
C GLU A 72 5.42 9.71 -3.27
N LYS A 73 5.99 8.85 -2.42
CA LYS A 73 5.93 7.38 -2.59
C LYS A 73 4.50 6.85 -2.49
N VAL A 74 3.65 7.45 -1.65
CA VAL A 74 2.20 7.15 -1.60
C VAL A 74 1.54 7.53 -2.93
N GLY A 75 1.86 8.71 -3.49
CA GLY A 75 1.36 9.12 -4.80
C GLY A 75 1.69 8.10 -5.89
N ARG A 76 2.96 7.69 -5.99
CA ARG A 76 3.39 6.64 -6.92
C ARG A 76 2.65 5.32 -6.69
N TYR A 77 2.52 4.90 -5.42
CA TYR A 77 1.77 3.69 -5.07
C TYR A 77 0.33 3.73 -5.58
N ILE A 78 -0.37 4.87 -5.42
CA ILE A 78 -1.74 5.01 -5.89
C ILE A 78 -1.80 4.91 -7.42
N SER A 79 -0.91 5.60 -8.14
CA SER A 79 -0.87 5.53 -9.61
C SER A 79 -0.55 4.12 -10.12
N ASP A 80 0.32 3.36 -9.44
CA ASP A 80 0.58 1.95 -9.73
C ASP A 80 -0.70 1.11 -9.59
N VAL A 81 -1.45 1.31 -8.51
CA VAL A 81 -2.73 0.63 -8.27
C VAL A 81 -3.79 1.00 -9.32
N GLU A 82 -3.91 2.29 -9.66
CA GLU A 82 -4.84 2.76 -10.70
C GLU A 82 -4.56 2.11 -12.05
N ARG A 83 -3.27 1.93 -12.41
CA ARG A 83 -2.88 1.22 -13.63
C ARG A 83 -3.27 -0.25 -13.63
N LEU A 84 -3.31 -0.92 -12.48
CA LEU A 84 -3.74 -2.31 -12.38
C LEU A 84 -5.26 -2.47 -12.48
N ILE A 85 -6.03 -1.47 -12.04
CA ILE A 85 -7.51 -1.51 -12.06
C ILE A 85 -8.08 -1.02 -13.41
N GLY A 86 -7.35 -0.13 -14.10
CA GLY A 86 -7.75 0.41 -15.40
C GLY A 86 -7.45 -0.50 -16.60
N GLN A 87 -6.95 -1.71 -16.38
CA GLN A 87 -6.73 -2.76 -17.39
C GLN A 87 -7.90 -3.73 -17.40
#